data_AF-A0A9D5SXF2-F1
#
_entry.id   AF-A0A9D5SXF2-F1
#
_cell.length_a   1.000
_cell.length_b   1.000
_cell.length_c   1.000
_cell.angle_alpha   90.00
_cell.angle_beta   90.00
_cell.angle_gamma   90.00
#
_symmetry.space_group_name_H-M   'P 1'
#
loop_
_entity.id
_entity.type
_entity.pdbx_description
1 polymer ?
#
loop_
_entity_poly.entity_id
_entity_poly.type
_entity_poly.pdbx_seq_one_letter_code
_entity_poly.pdbx_strand_id
1 'polypeptide(L)'
;MNNLAMYKLGYGLYVVSSVIGGRDVGCIVNTASQLTDNPNRVMVTVNKQNYTCEVIDKTGIFNLSVLTESAPFELFKNFGFRSSRDCDKFDGVAAKRSPNGAAYLTEHTNAYISCSVIDQLDVGTHILFVADVTDAEVLSEEASVTYAYYHASIKPRPQKTAKRGYRCKICGYFHEAEELPADFICPICKHGAADFEREGFDTAPVDTVRITNNTVKKENNTMKKYVCAICGYVHEGDSAPEFCPQCKAPASKFNEQSGERAWADQHIVGVAQGVSEEIIEGLRMNFTGECTEVGMYLAMARVAHREGYPEIGLYWEKAAWEEAEHAAKFAELLGEVVTDSTERNLQLRVDAENGACEGKKQLATLAKQLGLDAIHDTVHEMAKDEARHGCAFEGLLKRYFGK
;
A
#
# COMPACT_ATOMS: atom_id res chain seq x y z
N MET A 1 2.29 13.31 3.81
CA MET A 1 1.73 12.09 3.20
C MET A 1 0.24 12.27 2.95
N ASN A 2 -0.26 12.00 1.75
CA ASN A 2 -1.69 12.11 1.44
C ASN A 2 -2.42 10.82 1.83
N ASN A 3 -3.02 10.81 3.02
CA ASN A 3 -3.71 9.63 3.56
C ASN A 3 -4.95 9.22 2.74
N LEU A 4 -5.44 10.05 1.81
CA LEU A 4 -6.54 9.69 0.91
C LEU A 4 -6.15 8.54 -0.04
N ALA A 5 -4.86 8.32 -0.27
CA ALA A 5 -4.37 7.20 -1.08
C ALA A 5 -4.81 5.84 -0.50
N MET A 6 -4.89 5.72 0.83
CA MET A 6 -5.30 4.47 1.50
C MET A 6 -6.75 4.07 1.17
N TYR A 7 -7.62 5.03 0.85
CA TYR A 7 -9.00 4.76 0.45
C TYR A 7 -9.13 4.22 -0.99
N LYS A 8 -8.03 4.14 -1.74
CA LYS A 8 -8.00 3.55 -3.09
C LYS A 8 -7.73 2.05 -3.07
N LEU A 9 -7.33 1.49 -1.93
CA LEU A 9 -7.20 0.04 -1.75
C LEU A 9 -8.59 -0.63 -1.72
N GLY A 10 -8.73 -1.71 -2.49
CA GLY A 10 -9.96 -2.49 -2.56
C GLY A 10 -10.04 -3.52 -1.43
N TYR A 11 -11.22 -3.66 -0.83
CA TYR A 11 -11.46 -4.63 0.24
C TYR A 11 -12.87 -5.22 0.14
N GLY A 12 -13.01 -6.49 0.50
CA GLY A 12 -14.30 -7.07 0.87
C GLY A 12 -14.71 -6.67 2.29
N LEU A 13 -15.83 -7.20 2.75
CA LEU A 13 -16.30 -7.07 4.13
C LEU A 13 -16.73 -8.45 4.64
N TYR A 14 -16.29 -8.76 5.84
CA TYR A 14 -16.44 -10.08 6.43
C TYR A 14 -16.84 -9.96 7.89
N VAL A 15 -17.58 -10.95 8.40
CA VAL A 15 -17.57 -11.26 9.83
C VAL A 15 -16.49 -12.30 10.05
N VAL A 16 -15.47 -11.96 10.83
CA VAL A 16 -14.56 -12.96 11.40
C VAL A 16 -15.15 -13.43 12.72
N SER A 17 -15.25 -14.75 12.88
CA SER A 17 -15.80 -15.39 14.07
C SER A 17 -14.86 -16.45 14.63
N SER A 18 -14.95 -16.69 15.93
CA SER A 18 -14.22 -17.74 16.63
C SER A 18 -15.04 -18.21 17.83
N VAL A 19 -14.57 -19.21 18.58
CA VAL A 19 -15.29 -19.79 19.71
C VAL A 19 -14.35 -20.06 20.88
N ILE A 20 -14.80 -19.75 22.10
CA ILE A 20 -14.08 -20.10 23.33
C ILE A 20 -15.08 -20.56 24.40
N GLY A 21 -14.83 -21.72 24.99
CA GLY A 21 -15.72 -22.28 26.02
C GLY A 21 -17.17 -22.45 25.56
N GLY A 22 -17.39 -22.73 24.26
CA GLY A 22 -18.72 -22.85 23.66
C GLY A 22 -19.44 -21.54 23.35
N ARG A 23 -18.83 -20.39 23.66
CA ARG A 23 -19.36 -19.05 23.32
C ARG A 23 -18.72 -18.55 22.04
N ASP A 24 -19.54 -18.21 21.05
CA ASP A 24 -19.10 -17.63 19.80
C ASP A 24 -18.81 -16.13 19.95
N VAL A 25 -17.76 -15.67 19.29
CA VAL A 25 -17.34 -14.27 19.25
C VAL A 25 -17.12 -13.85 17.80
N GLY A 26 -17.40 -12.60 17.47
CA GLY A 26 -17.15 -12.10 16.12
C GLY A 26 -17.02 -10.60 16.02
N CYS A 27 -16.35 -10.15 14.96
CA CYS A 27 -16.28 -8.74 14.58
C CYS A 27 -16.23 -8.54 13.07
N ILE A 28 -16.56 -7.33 12.62
CA ILE A 28 -16.39 -6.95 11.22
C ILE A 28 -14.91 -6.74 10.93
N VAL A 29 -14.44 -7.30 9.81
CA VAL A 29 -13.12 -7.02 9.22
C VAL A 29 -13.27 -6.76 7.73
N ASN A 30 -12.42 -5.90 7.18
CA ASN A 30 -12.25 -5.72 5.74
C ASN A 30 -10.89 -6.25 5.25
N THR A 31 -9.91 -6.37 6.17
CA THR A 31 -8.57 -6.86 5.88
C THR A 31 -8.51 -8.39 5.97
N ALA A 32 -8.98 -9.04 4.91
CA ALA A 32 -8.77 -10.46 4.67
C ALA A 32 -8.48 -10.73 3.19
N SER A 33 -7.56 -11.65 2.90
CA SER A 33 -7.17 -12.03 1.54
C SER A 33 -6.64 -13.45 1.49
N GLN A 34 -6.75 -14.12 0.35
CA GLN A 34 -5.98 -15.33 0.08
C GLN A 34 -4.48 -14.96 -0.04
N LEU A 35 -3.62 -15.82 0.51
CA LEU A 35 -2.17 -15.70 0.45
C LEU A 35 -1.55 -16.68 -0.54
N THR A 36 -1.95 -17.95 -0.47
CA THR A 36 -1.46 -19.02 -1.36
C THR A 36 -2.61 -19.94 -1.73
N ASP A 37 -2.53 -20.57 -2.90
CA ASP A 37 -3.49 -21.57 -3.38
C ASP A 37 -3.09 -23.00 -3.02
N ASN A 38 -1.79 -23.30 -2.92
CA ASN A 38 -1.28 -24.61 -2.52
C ASN A 38 -0.06 -24.53 -1.56
N PRO A 39 -0.24 -24.80 -0.25
CA PRO A 39 -1.51 -25.06 0.43
C PRO A 39 -2.43 -23.82 0.40
N ASN A 40 -3.74 -24.04 0.44
CA ASN A 40 -4.72 -22.95 0.41
C ASN A 40 -4.69 -22.19 1.74
N ARG A 41 -4.25 -20.93 1.70
CA ARG A 41 -4.06 -20.09 2.89
C ARG A 41 -4.71 -18.74 2.74
N VAL A 42 -5.18 -18.22 3.85
CA VAL A 42 -5.71 -16.86 3.97
C VAL A 42 -5.00 -16.10 5.07
N MET A 43 -5.07 -14.77 4.98
CA MET A 43 -4.73 -13.86 6.06
C MET A 43 -5.96 -13.10 6.54
N VAL A 44 -6.00 -12.80 7.83
CA VAL A 44 -6.91 -11.82 8.42
C VAL A 44 -6.16 -10.95 9.42
N THR A 45 -6.36 -9.64 9.36
CA THR A 45 -5.74 -8.69 10.30
C THR A 45 -6.81 -8.14 11.23
N VAL A 46 -6.65 -8.36 12.54
CA VAL A 46 -7.67 -8.04 13.56
C VAL A 46 -7.08 -7.13 14.62
N ASN A 47 -7.83 -6.09 15.01
CA ASN A 47 -7.38 -5.12 16.00
C ASN A 47 -7.26 -5.76 17.38
N LYS A 48 -6.16 -5.52 18.10
CA LYS A 48 -5.90 -6.09 19.43
C LYS A 48 -6.96 -5.70 20.48
N GLN A 49 -7.67 -4.60 20.27
CA GLN A 49 -8.76 -4.17 21.15
C GLN A 49 -10.02 -5.04 20.99
N ASN A 50 -10.20 -5.72 19.86
CA ASN A 50 -11.35 -6.62 19.68
C ASN A 50 -11.16 -7.90 20.49
N TYR A 51 -12.19 -8.30 21.22
CA TYR A 51 -12.19 -9.59 21.92
C TYR A 51 -12.00 -10.78 20.99
N THR A 52 -12.54 -10.68 19.78
CA THR A 52 -12.35 -11.68 18.72
C THR A 52 -10.86 -11.90 18.44
N CYS A 53 -10.02 -10.86 18.43
CA CYS A 53 -8.58 -11.00 18.23
C CYS A 53 -7.94 -11.83 19.34
N GLU A 54 -8.25 -11.53 20.60
CA GLU A 54 -7.76 -12.30 21.76
C GLU A 54 -8.21 -13.76 21.72
N VAL A 55 -9.43 -14.04 21.25
CA VAL A 55 -9.92 -15.41 21.14
C VAL A 55 -9.22 -16.15 20.00
N ILE A 56 -9.00 -15.52 18.84
CA ILE A 56 -8.25 -16.13 17.73
C ILE A 56 -6.82 -16.44 18.16
N ASP A 57 -6.13 -15.49 18.81
CA ASP A 57 -4.77 -15.66 19.35
C ASP A 57 -4.67 -16.85 20.33
N LYS A 58 -5.69 -17.03 21.18
CA LYS A 58 -5.71 -18.14 22.16
C LYS A 58 -6.07 -19.49 21.55
N THR A 59 -6.96 -19.51 20.56
CA THR A 59 -7.59 -20.76 20.09
C THR A 59 -7.02 -21.24 18.77
N GLY A 60 -6.38 -20.37 18.00
CA GLY A 60 -5.87 -20.65 16.67
C GLY A 60 -6.96 -20.97 15.64
N ILE A 61 -8.22 -20.66 15.92
CA ILE A 61 -9.34 -20.96 15.00
C ILE A 61 -10.12 -19.70 14.66
N PHE A 62 -10.55 -19.61 13.40
CA PHE A 62 -11.55 -18.63 12.99
C PHE A 62 -12.33 -19.09 11.77
N ASN A 63 -13.49 -18.49 11.55
CA ASN A 63 -14.18 -18.53 10.26
C ASN A 63 -14.28 -17.11 9.68
N LEU A 64 -14.37 -17.03 8.36
CA LEU A 64 -14.78 -15.84 7.63
C LEU A 64 -16.16 -16.09 7.03
N SER A 65 -17.13 -15.26 7.37
CA SER A 65 -18.39 -15.14 6.64
C SER A 65 -18.27 -13.99 5.63
N VAL A 66 -18.30 -14.30 4.34
CA VAL A 66 -18.21 -13.33 3.24
C VAL A 66 -19.56 -12.64 3.04
N LEU A 67 -19.67 -11.39 3.49
CA LEU A 67 -20.94 -10.68 3.52
C LEU A 67 -21.38 -10.24 2.12
N THR A 68 -22.69 -10.15 1.90
CA THR A 68 -23.29 -9.78 0.61
C THR A 68 -23.79 -8.34 0.59
N GLU A 69 -24.06 -7.81 -0.62
CA GLU A 69 -24.63 -6.47 -0.80
C GLU A 69 -26.03 -6.30 -0.15
N SER A 70 -26.73 -7.42 0.14
CA SER A 70 -28.02 -7.40 0.82
C SER A 70 -27.90 -7.23 2.35
N ALA A 71 -26.68 -7.26 2.91
CA ALA A 71 -26.46 -7.16 4.34
C ALA A 71 -26.99 -5.83 4.93
N PRO A 72 -27.91 -5.89 5.92
CA PRO A 72 -28.47 -4.68 6.52
C PRO A 72 -27.45 -3.98 7.42
N PHE A 73 -27.58 -2.66 7.57
CA PHE A 73 -26.69 -1.88 8.44
C PHE A 73 -26.67 -2.37 9.91
N GLU A 74 -27.78 -2.94 10.40
CA GLU A 74 -27.84 -3.51 11.76
C GLU A 74 -26.88 -4.69 11.96
N LEU A 75 -26.56 -5.47 10.93
CA LEU A 75 -25.52 -6.52 11.01
C LEU A 75 -24.16 -5.88 11.30
N PHE A 76 -23.79 -4.84 10.55
CA PHE A 76 -22.54 -4.11 10.76
C PHE A 76 -22.49 -3.40 12.11
N LYS A 77 -23.63 -2.93 12.61
CA LYS A 77 -23.72 -2.35 13.95
C LYS A 77 -23.52 -3.39 15.04
N ASN A 78 -24.12 -4.57 14.87
CA ASN A 78 -23.99 -5.67 15.81
C ASN A 78 -22.55 -6.17 15.91
N PHE A 79 -21.92 -6.47 14.76
CA PHE A 79 -20.57 -7.04 14.74
C PHE A 79 -19.45 -5.99 14.78
N GLY A 80 -19.69 -4.77 14.30
CA GLY A 80 -18.67 -3.71 14.16
C GLY A 80 -18.66 -2.63 15.26
N PHE A 81 -19.77 -2.36 15.95
CA PHE A 81 -19.84 -1.30 16.98
C PHE A 81 -20.10 -1.81 18.41
N ARG A 82 -20.24 -3.13 18.58
CA ARG A 82 -20.36 -3.78 19.89
C ARG A 82 -19.14 -4.67 20.13
N SER A 83 -18.90 -5.05 21.39
CA SER A 83 -17.84 -5.99 21.76
C SER A 83 -18.43 -7.30 22.25
N SER A 84 -17.82 -8.42 21.82
CA SER A 84 -18.22 -9.75 22.26
C SER A 84 -17.80 -10.02 23.72
N ARG A 85 -17.05 -9.11 24.38
CA ARG A 85 -16.85 -9.13 25.84
C ARG A 85 -18.18 -8.92 26.55
N ASP A 86 -18.91 -7.90 26.11
CA ASP A 86 -19.99 -7.29 26.88
C ASP A 86 -21.38 -7.77 26.46
N CYS A 87 -21.48 -8.49 25.33
CA CYS A 87 -22.75 -9.02 24.86
C CYS A 87 -22.58 -10.30 24.03
N ASP A 88 -23.65 -11.07 23.92
CA ASP A 88 -23.78 -12.10 22.90
C ASP A 88 -24.20 -11.44 21.59
N LYS A 89 -23.37 -11.56 20.56
CA LYS A 89 -23.64 -11.02 19.22
C LYS A 89 -24.31 -12.04 18.30
N PHE A 90 -24.28 -13.32 18.66
CA PHE A 90 -24.87 -14.40 17.87
C PHE A 90 -26.30 -14.71 18.30
N ASP A 91 -26.74 -14.21 19.45
CA ASP A 91 -28.14 -14.26 19.88
C ASP A 91 -29.05 -13.62 18.80
N GLY A 92 -30.03 -14.40 18.34
CA GLY A 92 -30.94 -14.01 17.26
C GLY A 92 -30.33 -13.89 15.86
N VAL A 93 -29.07 -14.30 15.65
CA VAL A 93 -28.41 -14.30 14.33
C VAL A 93 -28.47 -15.69 13.70
N ALA A 94 -28.89 -15.76 12.43
CA ALA A 94 -28.88 -17.01 11.67
C ALA A 94 -27.44 -17.48 11.41
N ALA A 95 -27.01 -18.51 12.15
CA ALA A 95 -25.67 -19.06 12.09
C ALA A 95 -25.67 -20.60 12.19
N LYS A 96 -24.64 -21.22 11.61
CA LYS A 96 -24.33 -22.66 11.72
C LYS A 96 -22.92 -22.84 12.27
N ARG A 97 -22.56 -24.05 12.69
CA ARG A 97 -21.19 -24.40 13.11
C ARG A 97 -20.44 -25.13 12.00
N SER A 98 -19.19 -24.73 11.77
CA SER A 98 -18.24 -25.44 10.91
C SER A 98 -17.51 -26.56 11.67
N PRO A 99 -16.73 -27.41 11.00
CA PRO A 99 -15.98 -28.50 11.65
C PRO A 99 -14.98 -28.05 12.72
N ASN A 100 -14.41 -26.84 12.62
CA ASN A 100 -13.53 -26.27 13.66
C ASN A 100 -14.30 -25.79 14.92
N GLY A 101 -15.62 -25.95 14.93
CA GLY A 101 -16.50 -25.62 16.04
C GLY A 101 -16.93 -24.16 16.09
N ALA A 102 -16.34 -23.23 15.35
CA ALA A 102 -16.76 -21.83 15.35
C ALA A 102 -18.07 -21.62 14.55
N ALA A 103 -18.89 -20.66 14.97
CA ALA A 103 -20.08 -20.27 14.19
C ALA A 103 -19.70 -19.53 12.90
N TYR A 104 -20.51 -19.66 11.86
CA TYR A 104 -20.50 -18.82 10.65
C TYR A 104 -21.93 -18.38 10.33
N LEU A 105 -22.08 -17.17 9.80
CA LEU A 105 -23.38 -16.61 9.43
C LEU A 105 -23.89 -17.28 8.15
N THR A 106 -25.20 -17.54 8.08
CA THR A 106 -25.85 -18.13 6.90
C THR A 106 -26.72 -17.14 6.14
N GLU A 107 -27.16 -16.06 6.77
CA GLU A 107 -27.88 -14.98 6.11
C GLU A 107 -26.93 -13.84 5.75
N HIS A 108 -27.24 -13.15 4.65
CA HIS A 108 -26.43 -12.05 4.12
C HIS A 108 -24.94 -12.41 3.92
N THR A 109 -24.69 -13.69 3.64
CA THR A 109 -23.37 -14.29 3.50
C THR A 109 -23.39 -15.22 2.29
N ASN A 110 -22.48 -15.03 1.33
CA ASN A 110 -22.44 -15.86 0.12
C ASN A 110 -21.44 -17.01 0.19
N ALA A 111 -20.48 -16.97 1.11
CA ALA A 111 -19.57 -18.07 1.36
C ALA A 111 -19.07 -18.03 2.82
N TYR A 112 -18.67 -19.19 3.33
CA TYR A 112 -17.85 -19.25 4.54
C TYR A 112 -16.53 -19.96 4.27
N ILE A 113 -15.51 -19.58 5.04
CA ILE A 113 -14.17 -20.16 5.01
C ILE A 113 -13.75 -20.46 6.44
N SER A 114 -13.41 -21.71 6.74
CA SER A 114 -13.00 -22.18 8.06
C SER A 114 -11.49 -22.38 8.11
N CYS A 115 -10.85 -21.83 9.14
CA CYS A 115 -9.41 -21.61 9.16
C CYS A 115 -8.77 -22.12 10.45
N SER A 116 -7.52 -22.61 10.32
CA SER A 116 -6.62 -22.91 11.44
C SER A 116 -5.36 -22.06 11.31
N VAL A 117 -5.07 -21.23 12.31
CA VAL A 117 -3.91 -20.35 12.37
C VAL A 117 -2.63 -21.19 12.38
N ILE A 118 -1.68 -20.83 11.53
CA ILE A 118 -0.36 -21.47 11.42
C ILE A 118 0.78 -20.51 11.79
N ASP A 119 0.55 -19.21 11.68
CA ASP A 119 1.52 -18.18 12.03
C ASP A 119 0.80 -16.86 12.34
N GLN A 120 1.47 -15.97 13.06
CA GLN A 120 0.95 -14.64 13.37
C GLN A 120 2.06 -13.60 13.44
N LEU A 121 1.73 -12.39 13.00
CA LEU A 121 2.63 -11.25 13.02
C LEU A 121 2.00 -10.10 13.79
N ASP A 122 2.72 -9.60 14.79
CA ASP A 122 2.40 -8.34 15.45
C ASP A 122 2.75 -7.16 14.53
N VAL A 123 1.72 -6.44 14.09
CA VAL A 123 1.86 -5.27 13.20
C VAL A 123 1.46 -3.97 13.92
N GLY A 124 1.70 -3.91 15.24
CA GLY A 124 1.46 -2.75 16.08
C GLY A 124 0.08 -2.77 16.73
N THR A 125 -0.90 -2.08 16.13
CA THR A 125 -2.27 -2.01 16.69
C THR A 125 -3.12 -3.25 16.39
N HIS A 126 -2.66 -4.10 15.47
CA HIS A 126 -3.35 -5.31 15.01
C HIS A 126 -2.42 -6.51 15.09
N ILE A 127 -3.02 -7.70 15.06
CA ILE A 127 -2.33 -8.96 14.76
C ILE A 127 -2.79 -9.41 13.38
N LEU A 128 -1.83 -9.77 12.53
CA LEU A 128 -2.08 -10.44 11.26
C LEU A 128 -1.98 -11.95 11.52
N PHE A 129 -3.05 -12.68 11.29
CA PHE A 129 -3.09 -14.14 11.38
C PHE A 129 -2.96 -14.74 9.99
N VAL A 130 -2.04 -15.69 9.82
CA VAL A 130 -1.90 -16.54 8.64
C VAL A 130 -2.49 -17.90 8.98
N ALA A 131 -3.38 -18.41 8.14
CA ALA A 131 -4.10 -19.65 8.42
C ALA A 131 -4.27 -20.55 7.19
N ASP A 132 -4.20 -21.85 7.42
CA ASP A 132 -4.62 -22.86 6.46
C ASP A 132 -6.15 -22.89 6.39
N VAL A 133 -6.69 -22.97 5.17
CA VAL A 133 -8.12 -23.18 4.93
C VAL A 133 -8.43 -24.66 5.13
N THR A 134 -9.26 -24.95 6.12
CA THR A 134 -9.63 -26.31 6.54
C THR A 134 -10.98 -26.77 5.99
N ASP A 135 -11.89 -25.83 5.70
CA ASP A 135 -13.19 -26.08 5.10
C ASP A 135 -13.71 -24.81 4.42
N ALA A 136 -14.56 -24.92 3.40
CA ALA A 136 -15.19 -23.78 2.76
C ALA A 136 -16.43 -24.20 1.95
N GLU A 137 -17.45 -23.35 1.92
CA GLU A 137 -18.67 -23.59 1.15
C GLU A 137 -19.21 -22.28 0.55
N VAL A 138 -19.74 -22.37 -0.68
CA VAL A 138 -20.53 -21.32 -1.30
C VAL A 138 -21.99 -21.51 -0.85
N LEU A 139 -22.55 -20.48 -0.21
CA LEU A 139 -23.89 -20.47 0.37
C LEU A 139 -24.92 -19.81 -0.55
N SER A 140 -24.49 -18.87 -1.41
CA SER A 140 -25.36 -18.19 -2.38
C SER A 140 -24.56 -17.57 -3.54
N GLU A 141 -25.25 -17.20 -4.61
CA GLU A 141 -24.68 -16.46 -5.76
C GLU A 141 -24.82 -14.93 -5.61
N GLU A 142 -25.27 -14.42 -4.45
CA GLU A 142 -25.36 -12.97 -4.22
C GLU A 142 -23.96 -12.33 -4.24
N ALA A 143 -23.86 -11.10 -4.77
CA ALA A 143 -22.59 -10.39 -4.84
C ALA A 143 -22.04 -10.05 -3.44
N SER A 144 -20.72 -10.24 -3.25
CA SER A 144 -20.03 -9.87 -2.01
C SER A 144 -20.03 -8.34 -1.84
N VAL A 145 -20.27 -7.87 -0.62
CA VAL A 145 -20.13 -6.46 -0.29
C VAL A 145 -18.66 -6.05 -0.27
N THR A 146 -18.35 -4.98 -0.99
CA THR A 146 -17.05 -4.30 -0.91
C THR A 146 -17.08 -3.18 0.11
N TYR A 147 -15.93 -2.82 0.67
CA TYR A 147 -15.81 -1.68 1.57
C TYR A 147 -16.25 -0.37 0.91
N ALA A 148 -15.99 -0.21 -0.40
CA ALA A 148 -16.47 0.93 -1.18
C ALA A 148 -18.00 0.93 -1.28
N TYR A 149 -18.63 -0.21 -1.57
CA TYR A 149 -20.09 -0.35 -1.61
C TYR A 149 -20.73 -0.04 -0.27
N TYR A 150 -20.16 -0.56 0.83
CA TYR A 150 -20.64 -0.27 2.18
C TYR A 150 -20.71 1.23 2.46
N HIS A 151 -19.66 2.00 2.15
CA HIS A 151 -19.68 3.46 2.34
C HIS A 151 -20.64 4.19 1.39
N ALA A 152 -20.86 3.65 0.19
CA ALA A 152 -21.72 4.28 -0.81
C ALA A 152 -23.22 4.05 -0.54
N SER A 153 -23.58 2.84 -0.09
CA SER A 153 -24.93 2.30 -0.19
C SER A 153 -25.52 1.77 1.13
N ILE A 154 -24.69 1.27 2.06
CA ILE A 154 -25.18 0.62 3.29
C ILE A 154 -25.06 1.55 4.50
N LYS A 155 -23.90 2.17 4.68
CA LYS A 155 -23.62 3.05 5.81
C LYS A 155 -24.49 4.31 5.69
N PRO A 156 -25.35 4.62 6.69
CA PRO A 156 -26.14 5.83 6.68
C PRO A 156 -25.23 7.05 6.56
N ARG A 157 -25.53 7.93 5.61
CA ARG A 157 -24.82 9.21 5.52
C ARG A 157 -25.17 10.04 6.74
N PRO A 158 -24.19 10.61 7.47
CA PRO A 158 -24.51 11.55 8.54
C PRO A 158 -25.33 12.69 7.94
N GLN A 159 -26.48 12.99 8.54
CA GLN A 159 -27.23 14.20 8.20
C GLN A 159 -26.33 15.39 8.51
N LYS A 160 -25.90 16.10 7.46
CA LYS A 160 -25.24 17.39 7.64
C LYS A 160 -26.28 18.34 8.22
N THR A 161 -26.17 18.68 9.49
CA THR A 161 -26.78 19.91 10.00
C THR A 161 -26.07 21.06 9.30
N ALA A 162 -26.73 21.70 8.33
CA ALA A 162 -26.20 22.86 7.65
C ALA A 162 -26.01 23.97 8.69
N LYS A 163 -24.75 24.32 8.98
CA LYS A 163 -24.44 25.49 9.82
C LYS A 163 -24.72 26.75 9.01
N ARG A 164 -25.59 27.61 9.52
CA ARG A 164 -25.96 28.89 8.90
C ARG A 164 -25.17 30.02 9.53
N GLY A 165 -24.57 30.89 8.73
CA GLY A 165 -23.73 31.96 9.28
C GLY A 165 -23.13 32.91 8.25
N TYR A 166 -22.10 33.62 8.67
CA TYR A 166 -21.43 34.66 7.90
C TYR A 166 -19.94 34.40 7.85
N ARG A 167 -19.35 34.40 6.65
CA ARG A 167 -17.91 34.24 6.44
C ARG A 167 -17.25 35.57 6.13
N CYS A 168 -16.16 35.89 6.82
CA CYS A 168 -15.34 37.05 6.47
C CYS A 168 -14.62 36.81 5.14
N LYS A 169 -14.84 37.68 4.14
CA LYS A 169 -14.21 37.63 2.80
C LYS A 169 -12.70 37.86 2.84
N ILE A 170 -12.18 38.47 3.91
CA ILE A 170 -10.76 38.82 4.04
C ILE A 170 -9.94 37.67 4.61
N CYS A 171 -10.40 37.05 5.71
CA CYS A 171 -9.62 36.04 6.45
C CYS A 171 -10.29 34.67 6.57
N GLY A 172 -11.54 34.54 6.10
CA GLY A 172 -12.27 33.27 6.13
C GLY A 172 -12.91 32.90 7.47
N TYR A 173 -12.83 33.75 8.51
CA TYR A 173 -13.50 33.54 9.79
C TYR A 173 -15.02 33.34 9.60
N PHE A 174 -15.57 32.26 10.17
CA PHE A 174 -16.99 31.95 10.10
C PHE A 174 -17.68 32.26 11.44
N HIS A 175 -18.69 33.12 11.40
CA HIS A 175 -19.56 33.45 12.52
C HIS A 175 -20.91 32.75 12.34
N GLU A 176 -21.21 31.80 13.21
CA GLU A 176 -22.48 31.06 13.18
C GLU A 176 -23.58 31.89 13.86
N ALA A 177 -24.44 32.54 13.05
CA ALA A 177 -25.54 33.39 13.51
C ALA A 177 -26.61 33.55 12.41
N GLU A 178 -27.85 33.85 12.79
CA GLU A 178 -28.95 34.12 11.84
C GLU A 178 -28.82 35.49 11.17
N GLU A 179 -28.31 36.47 11.92
CA GLU A 179 -28.09 37.85 11.49
C GLU A 179 -26.71 38.33 11.94
N LEU A 180 -26.10 39.24 11.17
CA LEU A 180 -24.82 39.87 11.50
C LEU A 180 -25.05 41.33 11.92
N PRO A 181 -24.75 41.73 13.17
CA PRO A 181 -24.86 43.11 13.60
C PRO A 181 -24.04 44.06 12.72
N ALA A 182 -24.55 45.26 12.45
CA ALA A 182 -23.88 46.23 11.57
C ALA A 182 -22.52 46.72 12.12
N ASP A 183 -22.35 46.67 13.44
CA ASP A 183 -21.14 47.01 14.18
C ASP A 183 -20.24 45.79 14.43
N PHE A 184 -20.57 44.61 13.88
CA PHE A 184 -19.76 43.41 14.08
C PHE A 184 -18.36 43.57 13.48
N ILE A 185 -17.33 43.31 14.28
CA ILE A 185 -15.93 43.37 13.88
C ILE A 185 -15.36 41.96 13.89
N CYS A 186 -14.75 41.55 12.78
CA CYS A 186 -14.08 40.27 12.66
C CYS A 186 -13.03 40.13 13.78
N PRO A 187 -13.11 39.08 14.64
CA PRO A 187 -12.18 38.91 15.74
C PRO A 187 -10.73 38.68 15.26
N ILE A 188 -10.56 38.17 14.04
CA ILE A 188 -9.26 37.86 13.43
C ILE A 188 -8.66 39.09 12.75
N CYS A 189 -9.27 39.58 11.67
CA CYS A 189 -8.66 40.64 10.85
C CYS A 189 -9.13 42.06 11.19
N LYS A 190 -10.06 42.23 12.13
CA LYS A 190 -10.59 43.54 12.59
C LYS A 190 -11.37 44.34 11.53
N HIS A 191 -11.74 43.71 10.43
CA HIS A 191 -12.64 44.28 9.43
C HIS A 191 -14.10 44.23 9.88
N GLY A 192 -14.90 45.23 9.48
CA GLY A 192 -16.29 45.38 9.88
C GLY A 192 -17.27 44.46 9.13
N ALA A 193 -18.55 44.51 9.51
CA ALA A 193 -19.61 43.65 9.01
C ALA A 193 -19.78 43.66 7.47
N ALA A 194 -19.43 44.75 6.79
CA ALA A 194 -19.47 44.86 5.33
C ALA A 194 -18.54 43.85 4.61
N ASP A 195 -17.52 43.37 5.31
CA ASP A 195 -16.55 42.40 4.81
C ASP A 195 -16.95 40.94 5.07
N PHE A 196 -18.20 40.70 5.48
CA PHE A 196 -18.76 39.36 5.62
C PHE A 196 -19.76 39.03 4.51
N GLU A 197 -19.79 37.76 4.09
CA GLU A 197 -20.76 37.19 3.17
C GLU A 197 -21.61 36.12 3.87
N ARG A 198 -22.87 36.01 3.46
CA ARG A 198 -23.83 35.07 4.06
C ARG A 198 -23.66 33.68 3.45
N GLU A 199 -23.53 32.66 4.28
CA GLU A 199 -23.26 31.28 3.87
C GLU A 199 -24.20 30.31 4.61
N GLY A 200 -24.79 29.36 3.89
CA GLY A 200 -25.70 28.35 4.45
C GLY A 200 -27.19 28.72 4.49
N PHE A 201 -27.60 29.83 3.86
CA PHE A 201 -29.00 30.18 3.64
C PHE A 201 -29.32 29.94 2.16
N ASP A 202 -30.27 29.04 1.89
CA ASP A 202 -30.51 28.43 0.58
C ASP A 202 -30.57 29.45 -0.58
N THR A 203 -29.71 29.26 -1.59
CA THR A 203 -29.91 29.84 -2.93
C THR A 203 -30.42 28.74 -3.86
N ALA A 204 -31.42 29.08 -4.67
CA ALA A 204 -32.21 28.21 -5.54
C ALA A 204 -31.39 27.21 -6.40
N PRO A 205 -31.97 26.03 -6.74
CA PRO A 205 -31.28 24.97 -7.46
C PRO A 205 -31.00 25.36 -8.92
N VAL A 206 -29.79 25.05 -9.40
CA VAL A 206 -29.40 25.16 -10.81
C VAL A 206 -29.86 23.90 -11.54
N ASP A 207 -30.53 24.11 -12.68
CA ASP A 207 -31.17 23.09 -13.52
C ASP A 207 -30.25 21.93 -13.92
N THR A 208 -30.70 20.71 -13.65
CA THR A 208 -30.12 19.47 -14.18
C THR A 208 -30.56 19.26 -15.63
N VAL A 209 -29.61 19.35 -16.57
CA VAL A 209 -29.83 18.93 -17.97
C VAL A 209 -29.86 17.41 -18.05
N ARG A 210 -30.99 16.88 -18.55
CA ARG A 210 -31.20 15.48 -18.96
C ARG A 210 -30.35 15.18 -20.20
N ILE A 211 -29.55 14.12 -20.17
CA ILE A 211 -28.99 13.53 -21.39
C ILE A 211 -29.74 12.23 -21.70
N THR A 212 -30.44 12.23 -22.83
CA THR A 212 -31.07 11.06 -23.44
C THR A 212 -30.04 10.27 -24.25
N ASN A 213 -30.07 8.94 -24.09
CA ASN A 213 -29.26 7.99 -24.85
C ASN A 213 -29.53 8.11 -26.35
N ASN A 214 -28.46 8.21 -27.14
CA ASN A 214 -28.51 7.93 -28.58
C ASN A 214 -27.40 6.94 -28.96
N THR A 215 -27.85 5.85 -29.57
CA THR A 215 -27.07 4.77 -30.19
C THR A 215 -26.18 5.28 -31.32
N VAL A 216 -24.89 4.96 -31.28
CA VAL A 216 -23.91 5.28 -32.33
C VAL A 216 -23.74 4.09 -33.28
N LYS A 217 -23.98 4.34 -34.57
CA LYS A 217 -23.50 3.49 -35.67
C LYS A 217 -22.02 3.79 -35.92
N LYS A 218 -21.20 2.76 -36.03
CA LYS A 218 -19.76 2.85 -36.36
C LYS A 218 -19.57 3.14 -37.85
N GLU A 219 -18.86 4.22 -38.15
CA GLU A 219 -18.08 4.36 -39.37
C GLU A 219 -16.63 4.64 -38.98
N ASN A 220 -15.71 3.87 -39.56
CA ASN A 220 -14.28 3.98 -39.35
C ASN A 220 -13.73 5.14 -40.18
N ASN A 221 -13.19 6.16 -39.52
CA ASN A 221 -12.26 7.09 -40.14
C ASN A 221 -11.08 7.29 -39.18
N THR A 222 -9.85 7.09 -39.65
CA THR A 222 -8.61 7.24 -38.89
C THR A 222 -8.38 8.71 -38.56
N MET A 223 -8.80 9.15 -37.37
CA MET A 223 -8.67 10.54 -36.90
C MET A 223 -7.41 10.73 -36.03
N LYS A 224 -6.88 11.95 -36.04
CA LYS A 224 -5.73 12.35 -35.23
C LYS A 224 -6.09 12.37 -33.74
N LYS A 225 -5.09 12.16 -32.87
CA LYS A 225 -5.25 12.15 -31.41
C LYS A 225 -4.60 13.38 -30.80
N TYR A 226 -5.38 14.11 -30.00
CA TYR A 226 -4.91 15.26 -29.23
C TYR A 226 -5.05 14.95 -27.74
N VAL A 227 -3.95 15.02 -26.99
CA VAL A 227 -3.95 14.73 -25.54
C VAL A 227 -3.82 16.03 -24.75
N CYS A 228 -4.74 16.29 -23.84
CA CYS A 228 -4.67 17.43 -22.93
C CYS A 228 -3.51 17.25 -21.95
N ALA A 229 -2.53 18.16 -21.98
CA ALA A 229 -1.36 18.16 -21.10
C ALA A 229 -1.70 18.41 -19.61
N ILE A 230 -2.91 18.87 -19.29
CA ILE A 230 -3.32 19.15 -17.89
C ILE A 230 -3.99 17.95 -17.23
N CYS A 231 -4.83 17.21 -17.95
CA CYS A 231 -5.64 16.14 -17.34
C CYS A 231 -5.57 14.79 -18.08
N GLY A 232 -4.84 14.73 -19.19
CA GLY A 232 -4.71 13.50 -19.99
C GLY A 232 -5.92 13.17 -20.87
N TYR A 233 -6.94 14.03 -20.95
CA TYR A 233 -8.09 13.82 -21.84
C TYR A 233 -7.64 13.68 -23.30
N VAL A 234 -8.02 12.57 -23.94
CA VAL A 234 -7.72 12.30 -25.34
C VAL A 234 -8.92 12.67 -26.20
N HIS A 235 -8.71 13.58 -27.14
CA HIS A 235 -9.66 13.93 -28.19
C HIS A 235 -9.26 13.26 -29.50
N GLU A 236 -10.22 12.59 -30.14
CA GLU A 236 -10.07 12.04 -31.49
C GLU A 236 -10.83 12.95 -32.46
N GLY A 237 -10.13 13.60 -33.39
CA GLY A 237 -10.70 14.60 -34.28
C GLY A 237 -9.66 15.17 -35.24
N ASP A 238 -10.09 15.97 -36.21
CA ASP A 238 -9.20 16.63 -37.18
C ASP A 238 -8.41 17.80 -36.55
N SER A 239 -8.85 18.32 -35.40
CA SER A 239 -8.20 19.39 -34.64
C SER A 239 -8.46 19.27 -33.14
N ALA A 240 -7.64 19.92 -32.30
CA ALA A 240 -7.85 19.97 -30.85
C ALA A 240 -9.12 20.77 -30.50
N PRO A 241 -9.89 20.37 -29.47
CA PRO A 241 -11.10 21.08 -29.08
C PRO A 241 -10.76 22.44 -28.45
N GLU A 242 -11.63 23.44 -28.65
CA GLU A 242 -11.43 24.81 -28.14
C GLU A 242 -11.18 24.84 -26.61
N PHE A 243 -11.87 23.97 -25.88
CA PHE A 243 -11.68 23.74 -24.46
C PHE A 243 -11.67 22.25 -24.15
N CYS A 244 -10.83 21.84 -23.20
CA CYS A 244 -10.85 20.48 -22.68
C CYS A 244 -12.19 20.20 -21.97
N PRO A 245 -12.95 19.18 -22.37
CA PRO A 245 -14.22 18.83 -21.73
C PRO A 245 -14.09 18.43 -20.25
N GLN A 246 -12.90 17.99 -19.84
CA GLN A 246 -12.65 17.50 -18.48
C GLN A 246 -12.16 18.61 -17.53
N CYS A 247 -11.13 19.37 -17.92
CA CYS A 247 -10.50 20.36 -17.04
C CYS A 247 -10.69 21.82 -17.50
N LYS A 248 -11.41 22.06 -18.59
CA LYS A 248 -11.63 23.39 -19.21
C LYS A 248 -10.35 24.10 -19.66
N ALA A 249 -9.21 23.41 -19.72
CA ALA A 249 -7.98 23.96 -20.27
C ALA A 249 -8.20 24.40 -21.73
N PRO A 250 -7.61 25.52 -22.17
CA PRO A 250 -7.74 25.99 -23.54
C PRO A 250 -7.07 25.03 -24.53
N ALA A 251 -7.47 25.09 -25.81
CA ALA A 251 -6.91 24.29 -26.91
C ALA A 251 -5.37 24.28 -26.96
N SER A 252 -4.73 25.38 -26.53
CA SER A 252 -3.26 25.51 -26.47
C SER A 252 -2.56 24.51 -25.53
N LYS A 253 -3.32 23.79 -24.70
CA LYS A 253 -2.83 22.74 -23.80
C LYS A 253 -3.03 21.34 -24.35
N PHE A 254 -3.42 21.18 -25.61
CA PHE A 254 -3.48 19.88 -26.28
C PHE A 254 -2.24 19.62 -27.12
N ASN A 255 -1.64 18.45 -26.94
CA ASN A 255 -0.52 17.97 -27.74
C ASN A 255 -1.04 16.97 -28.78
N GLU A 256 -0.74 17.20 -30.06
CA GLU A 256 -0.98 16.19 -31.12
C GLU A 256 -0.05 15.01 -30.90
N GLN A 257 -0.60 13.81 -30.82
CA GLN A 257 0.17 12.60 -30.60
C GLN A 257 0.62 12.06 -31.97
N SER A 258 1.74 12.58 -32.49
CA SER A 258 2.51 11.95 -33.58
C SER A 258 3.49 10.91 -32.99
N GLY A 259 3.95 9.96 -33.81
CA GLY A 259 4.59 8.70 -33.39
C GLY A 259 5.76 8.77 -32.41
N GLU A 260 5.99 7.59 -31.78
CA GLU A 260 6.83 7.25 -30.61
C GLU A 260 6.40 7.83 -29.26
N ARG A 261 6.23 6.92 -28.27
CA ARG A 261 5.81 7.26 -26.91
C ARG A 261 7.03 7.76 -26.14
N ALA A 262 7.11 9.07 -25.95
CA ALA A 262 8.03 9.67 -24.98
C ALA A 262 7.26 9.97 -23.69
N TRP A 263 7.67 9.37 -22.57
CA TRP A 263 7.16 9.74 -21.24
C TRP A 263 7.95 10.94 -20.72
N ALA A 264 7.24 11.93 -20.17
CA ALA A 264 7.82 13.20 -19.76
C ALA A 264 8.83 13.11 -18.59
N ASP A 265 8.83 11.99 -17.86
CA ASP A 265 9.69 11.76 -16.70
C ASP A 265 10.03 10.27 -16.58
N GLN A 266 11.00 9.82 -17.39
CA GLN A 266 11.53 8.46 -17.29
C GLN A 266 12.59 8.42 -16.19
N HIS A 267 12.60 7.36 -15.38
CA HIS A 267 13.72 7.11 -14.47
C HIS A 267 14.93 6.76 -15.33
N ILE A 268 15.94 7.63 -15.31
CA ILE A 268 17.18 7.47 -16.08
C ILE A 268 18.28 7.13 -15.07
N VAL A 269 19.01 6.05 -15.35
CA VAL A 269 20.25 5.73 -14.64
C VAL A 269 21.37 6.59 -15.22
N GLY A 270 22.21 7.18 -14.37
CA GLY A 270 23.33 8.02 -14.79
C GLY A 270 22.94 9.47 -15.07
N VAL A 271 21.91 10.02 -14.42
CA VAL A 271 21.53 11.44 -14.59
C VAL A 271 22.63 12.43 -14.18
N ALA A 272 23.61 12.00 -13.39
CA ALA A 272 24.78 12.82 -13.05
C ALA A 272 25.84 12.83 -14.16
N GLN A 273 25.70 12.05 -15.24
CA GLN A 273 26.67 12.06 -16.33
C GLN A 273 26.71 13.44 -17.01
N GLY A 274 27.89 14.07 -17.02
CA GLY A 274 28.10 15.39 -17.61
C GLY A 274 27.99 16.57 -16.64
N VAL A 275 27.78 16.33 -15.34
CA VAL A 275 27.97 17.35 -14.29
C VAL A 275 29.47 17.55 -13.99
N SER A 276 29.81 18.53 -13.14
CA SER A 276 31.23 18.80 -12.81
C SER A 276 31.88 17.62 -12.09
N GLU A 277 33.17 17.38 -12.36
CA GLU A 277 33.93 16.29 -11.73
C GLU A 277 33.93 16.38 -10.19
N GLU A 278 33.90 17.59 -9.64
CA GLU A 278 33.77 17.81 -8.19
C GLU A 278 32.47 17.21 -7.63
N ILE A 279 31.35 17.37 -8.36
CA ILE A 279 30.06 16.79 -7.95
C ILE A 279 30.10 15.27 -8.12
N ILE A 280 30.64 14.76 -9.23
CA ILE A 280 30.77 13.31 -9.46
C ILE A 280 31.60 12.67 -8.35
N GLU A 281 32.74 13.25 -8.01
CA GLU A 281 33.60 12.74 -6.93
C GLU A 281 32.90 12.82 -5.58
N GLY A 282 32.17 13.91 -5.30
CA GLY A 282 31.32 14.01 -4.12
C GLY A 282 30.30 12.88 -4.06
N LEU A 283 29.62 12.56 -5.17
CA LEU A 283 28.65 11.47 -5.24
C LEU A 283 29.32 10.10 -5.04
N ARG A 284 30.51 9.86 -5.59
CA ARG A 284 31.28 8.61 -5.37
C ARG A 284 31.72 8.45 -3.92
N MET A 285 32.16 9.54 -3.30
CA MET A 285 32.54 9.56 -1.88
C MET A 285 31.34 9.23 -0.99
N ASN A 286 30.18 9.81 -1.26
CA ASN A 286 28.95 9.48 -0.54
C ASN A 286 28.56 8.02 -0.77
N PHE A 287 28.51 7.53 -2.02
CA PHE A 287 28.24 6.12 -2.31
C PHE A 287 29.13 5.16 -1.50
N THR A 288 30.43 5.45 -1.45
CA THR A 288 31.41 4.66 -0.69
C THR A 288 31.19 4.77 0.82
N GLY A 289 30.88 5.98 1.31
CA GLY A 289 30.54 6.24 2.70
C GLY A 289 29.35 5.40 3.15
N GLU A 290 28.23 5.51 2.43
CA GLU A 290 26.99 4.78 2.74
C GLU A 290 27.22 3.27 2.70
N CYS A 291 27.93 2.74 1.69
CA CYS A 291 28.27 1.31 1.63
C CYS A 291 29.11 0.85 2.82
N THR A 292 29.96 1.72 3.35
CA THR A 292 30.76 1.44 4.54
C THR A 292 29.89 1.41 5.79
N GLU A 293 28.94 2.36 5.92
CA GLU A 293 28.00 2.41 7.04
C GLU A 293 27.13 1.15 7.12
N VAL A 294 26.66 0.62 5.98
CA VAL A 294 25.92 -0.65 5.92
C VAL A 294 26.70 -1.77 6.63
N GLY A 295 27.97 -1.96 6.23
CA GLY A 295 28.83 -2.98 6.82
C GLY A 295 29.12 -2.73 8.30
N MET A 296 29.34 -1.47 8.69
CA MET A 296 29.59 -1.08 10.07
C MET A 296 28.38 -1.34 10.97
N TYR A 297 27.18 -0.92 10.57
CA TYR A 297 25.97 -1.11 11.36
C TYR A 297 25.61 -2.60 11.50
N LEU A 298 25.75 -3.41 10.46
CA LEU A 298 25.56 -4.87 10.59
C LEU A 298 26.58 -5.52 11.52
N ALA A 299 27.83 -5.04 11.54
CA ALA A 299 28.83 -5.51 12.49
C ALA A 299 28.49 -5.08 13.93
N MET A 300 28.06 -3.83 14.13
CA MET A 300 27.60 -3.32 15.43
C MET A 300 26.39 -4.10 15.95
N ALA A 301 25.42 -4.40 15.07
CA ALA A 301 24.26 -5.23 15.42
C ALA A 301 24.68 -6.61 15.95
N ARG A 302 25.64 -7.27 15.29
CA ARG A 302 26.17 -8.56 15.75
C ARG A 302 26.82 -8.48 17.13
N VAL A 303 27.47 -7.36 17.47
CA VAL A 303 28.03 -7.12 18.82
C VAL A 303 26.90 -6.94 19.82
N ALA A 304 25.92 -6.09 19.52
CA ALA A 304 24.77 -5.82 20.37
C ALA A 304 24.00 -7.09 20.75
N HIS A 305 23.74 -7.97 19.77
CA HIS A 305 23.07 -9.24 20.01
C HIS A 305 23.87 -10.16 20.92
N ARG A 306 25.21 -10.21 20.78
CA ARG A 306 26.08 -11.02 21.68
C ARG A 306 26.12 -10.48 23.10
N GLU A 307 26.00 -9.16 23.27
CA GLU A 307 25.94 -8.51 24.59
C GLU A 307 24.55 -8.57 25.23
N GLY A 308 23.54 -9.07 24.51
CA GLY A 308 22.17 -9.19 25.02
C GLY A 308 21.32 -7.92 24.88
N TYR A 309 21.63 -7.05 23.92
CA TYR A 309 20.88 -5.84 23.59
C TYR A 309 20.12 -5.99 22.25
N PRO A 310 19.05 -6.82 22.20
CA PRO A 310 18.36 -7.14 20.94
C PRO A 310 17.67 -5.94 20.30
N GLU A 311 17.11 -5.02 21.08
CA GLU A 311 16.44 -3.82 20.55
C GLU A 311 17.42 -2.93 19.79
N ILE A 312 18.62 -2.71 20.35
CA ILE A 312 19.63 -1.88 19.70
C ILE A 312 20.19 -2.61 18.47
N GLY A 313 20.41 -3.93 18.57
CA GLY A 313 20.79 -4.78 17.44
C GLY A 313 19.83 -4.67 16.26
N LEU A 314 18.53 -4.77 16.52
CA LEU A 314 17.48 -4.62 15.50
C LEU A 314 17.45 -3.21 14.90
N TYR A 315 17.69 -2.18 15.71
CA TYR A 315 17.76 -0.81 15.20
C TYR A 315 18.98 -0.59 14.29
N TRP A 316 20.15 -1.15 14.62
CA TRP A 316 21.32 -1.11 13.74
C TRP A 316 21.09 -1.84 12.42
N GLU A 317 20.41 -2.99 12.44
CA GLU A 317 20.00 -3.68 11.21
C GLU A 317 19.05 -2.83 10.36
N LYS A 318 18.12 -2.11 11.01
CA LYS A 318 17.22 -1.18 10.34
C LYS A 318 17.97 -0.01 9.71
N ALA A 319 18.90 0.62 10.42
CA ALA A 319 19.72 1.71 9.93
C ALA A 319 20.60 1.25 8.74
N ALA A 320 21.16 0.04 8.79
CA ALA A 320 21.92 -0.52 7.67
C ALA A 320 21.08 -0.61 6.38
N TRP A 321 19.78 -0.92 6.47
CA TRP A 321 18.89 -0.92 5.31
C TRP A 321 18.57 0.49 4.79
N GLU A 322 18.56 1.49 5.67
CA GLU A 322 18.37 2.89 5.27
C GLU A 322 19.62 3.42 4.53
N GLU A 323 20.82 3.12 5.01
CA GLU A 323 22.05 3.49 4.30
C GLU A 323 22.25 2.71 3.00
N ALA A 324 21.79 1.45 2.94
CA ALA A 324 21.80 0.70 1.68
C ALA A 324 20.91 1.37 0.61
N GLU A 325 19.78 1.95 1.02
CA GLU A 325 18.89 2.73 0.14
C GLU A 325 19.53 4.07 -0.27
N HIS A 326 20.29 4.72 0.62
CA HIS A 326 21.06 5.91 0.26
C HIS A 326 22.15 5.56 -0.78
N ALA A 327 22.92 4.50 -0.55
CA ALA A 327 23.93 4.01 -1.48
C ALA A 327 23.31 3.66 -2.85
N ALA A 328 22.15 2.99 -2.88
CA ALA A 328 21.46 2.64 -4.12
C ALA A 328 21.12 3.88 -4.96
N LYS A 329 20.63 4.95 -4.33
CA LYS A 329 20.33 6.22 -5.02
C LYS A 329 21.58 6.86 -5.60
N PHE A 330 22.69 6.90 -4.85
CA PHE A 330 23.94 7.42 -5.39
C PHE A 330 24.47 6.59 -6.57
N ALA A 331 24.34 5.25 -6.49
CA ALA A 331 24.69 4.36 -7.60
C ALA A 331 23.86 4.63 -8.85
N GLU A 332 22.53 4.82 -8.70
CA GLU A 332 21.64 5.17 -9.82
C GLU A 332 21.96 6.54 -10.41
N LEU A 333 22.24 7.56 -9.58
CA LEU A 333 22.62 8.90 -10.03
C LEU A 333 23.90 8.86 -10.87
N LEU A 334 24.91 8.11 -10.41
CA LEU A 334 26.20 7.94 -11.07
C LEU A 334 26.09 7.10 -12.35
N GLY A 335 25.35 5.98 -12.29
CA GLY A 335 25.25 5.01 -13.38
C GLY A 335 26.57 4.30 -13.72
N GLU A 336 27.53 4.27 -12.79
CA GLU A 336 28.86 3.67 -12.98
C GLU A 336 28.89 2.18 -12.60
N VAL A 337 28.12 1.80 -11.58
CA VAL A 337 28.07 0.44 -11.03
C VAL A 337 26.75 -0.28 -11.33
N VAL A 338 25.83 0.41 -12.00
CA VAL A 338 24.51 -0.09 -12.40
C VAL A 338 24.13 0.52 -13.75
N THR A 339 23.45 -0.24 -14.59
CA THR A 339 22.90 0.21 -15.87
C THR A 339 21.38 0.15 -15.86
N ASP A 340 20.76 0.69 -16.90
CA ASP A 340 19.31 0.65 -17.16
C ASP A 340 18.78 -0.73 -17.64
N SER A 341 19.65 -1.74 -17.74
CA SER A 341 19.30 -3.07 -18.26
C SER A 341 19.54 -4.15 -17.22
N THR A 342 18.47 -4.83 -16.83
CA THR A 342 18.52 -5.96 -15.89
C THR A 342 19.42 -7.09 -16.41
N GLU A 343 19.38 -7.38 -17.71
CA GLU A 343 20.26 -8.38 -18.33
C GLU A 343 21.73 -7.99 -18.17
N ARG A 344 22.06 -6.73 -18.48
CA ARG A 344 23.43 -6.23 -18.38
C ARG A 344 23.93 -6.24 -16.94
N ASN A 345 23.10 -5.82 -16.00
CA ASN A 345 23.41 -5.82 -14.57
C ASN A 345 23.65 -7.24 -14.04
N LEU A 346 22.83 -8.22 -14.46
CA LEU A 346 23.03 -9.62 -14.10
C LEU A 346 24.36 -10.16 -14.64
N GLN A 347 24.69 -9.89 -15.91
CA GLN A 347 25.97 -10.30 -16.49
C GLN A 347 27.15 -9.68 -15.71
N LEU A 348 27.08 -8.38 -15.41
CA LEU A 348 28.10 -7.69 -14.61
C LEU A 348 28.29 -8.35 -13.24
N ARG A 349 27.20 -8.74 -12.56
CA ARG A 349 27.30 -9.42 -11.27
C ARG A 349 27.89 -10.82 -11.39
N VAL A 350 27.54 -11.61 -12.40
CA VAL A 350 28.16 -12.93 -12.64
C VAL A 350 29.69 -12.80 -12.77
N ASP A 351 30.14 -11.85 -13.60
CA ASP A 351 31.57 -11.62 -13.84
C ASP A 351 32.27 -11.11 -12.56
N ALA A 352 31.62 -10.21 -11.82
CA ALA A 352 32.13 -9.67 -10.57
C ALA A 352 32.26 -10.73 -9.48
N GLU A 353 31.26 -11.60 -9.29
CA GLU A 353 31.32 -12.66 -8.28
C GLU A 353 32.38 -13.71 -8.59
N ASN A 354 32.60 -14.03 -9.87
CA ASN A 354 33.67 -14.93 -10.28
C ASN A 354 35.04 -14.36 -9.89
N GLY A 355 35.29 -13.08 -10.20
CA GLY A 355 36.52 -12.39 -9.80
C GLY A 355 36.69 -12.28 -8.28
N ALA A 356 35.61 -11.94 -7.55
CA ALA A 356 35.63 -11.80 -6.09
C ALA A 356 35.86 -13.15 -5.39
N CYS A 357 35.29 -14.24 -5.90
CA CYS A 357 35.51 -15.59 -5.41
C CYS A 357 37.00 -15.97 -5.49
N GLU A 358 37.63 -15.75 -6.64
CA GLU A 358 39.05 -16.04 -6.83
C GLU A 358 39.93 -15.20 -5.90
N GLY A 359 39.70 -13.89 -5.81
CA GLY A 359 40.44 -13.00 -4.92
C GLY A 359 40.32 -13.39 -3.43
N LYS A 360 39.11 -13.72 -2.97
CA LYS A 360 38.88 -14.19 -1.58
C LYS A 360 39.54 -15.54 -1.32
N LYS A 361 39.51 -16.46 -2.28
CA LYS A 361 40.18 -17.77 -2.16
C LYS A 361 41.70 -17.62 -2.06
N GLN A 362 42.30 -16.72 -2.83
CA GLN A 362 43.72 -16.40 -2.73
C GLN A 362 44.08 -15.80 -1.36
N LEU A 363 43.29 -14.85 -0.87
CA LEU A 363 43.48 -14.26 0.46
C LEU A 363 43.35 -15.30 1.58
N ALA A 364 42.33 -16.16 1.52
CA ALA A 364 42.16 -17.24 2.49
C ALA A 364 43.38 -18.19 2.46
N THR A 365 43.85 -18.58 1.27
CA THR A 365 45.02 -19.45 1.12
C THR A 365 46.27 -18.82 1.75
N LEU A 366 46.51 -17.52 1.54
CA LEU A 366 47.60 -16.78 2.17
C LEU A 366 47.45 -16.75 3.70
N ALA A 367 46.25 -16.49 4.22
CA ALA A 367 45.99 -16.51 5.66
C ALA A 367 46.30 -17.88 6.27
N LYS A 368 45.97 -18.98 5.57
CA LYS A 368 46.31 -20.34 6.00
C LYS A 368 47.81 -20.59 6.04
N GLN A 369 48.53 -20.14 5.01
CA GLN A 369 49.99 -20.25 4.95
C GLN A 369 50.69 -19.50 6.10
N LEU A 370 50.10 -18.39 6.54
CA LEU A 370 50.59 -17.59 7.68
C LEU A 370 50.08 -18.09 9.05
N GLY A 371 49.30 -19.18 9.10
CA GLY A 371 48.76 -19.74 10.35
C GLY A 371 47.63 -18.91 10.98
N LEU A 372 46.96 -18.05 10.21
CA LEU A 372 45.87 -17.17 10.65
C LEU A 372 44.50 -17.84 10.44
N ASP A 373 44.24 -18.93 11.17
CA ASP A 373 43.12 -19.82 10.92
C ASP A 373 41.74 -19.13 10.97
N ALA A 374 41.50 -18.25 11.94
CA ALA A 374 40.22 -17.53 12.05
C ALA A 374 39.93 -16.62 10.82
N ILE A 375 40.98 -16.03 10.25
CA ILE A 375 40.87 -15.21 9.03
C ILE A 375 40.66 -16.11 7.82
N HIS A 376 41.44 -17.19 7.70
CA HIS A 376 41.25 -18.19 6.65
C HIS A 376 39.81 -18.70 6.62
N ASP A 377 39.30 -19.21 7.74
CA ASP A 377 38.00 -19.87 7.80
C ASP A 377 36.89 -18.89 7.42
N THR A 378 36.94 -17.66 7.94
CA THR A 378 35.96 -16.62 7.63
C THR A 378 35.98 -16.24 6.14
N VAL A 379 37.16 -15.91 5.60
CA VAL A 379 37.28 -15.47 4.20
C VAL A 379 37.01 -16.62 3.22
N HIS A 380 37.35 -17.85 3.60
CA HIS A 380 37.08 -19.04 2.80
C HIS A 380 35.58 -19.31 2.67
N GLU A 381 34.81 -19.16 3.76
CA GLU A 381 33.35 -19.24 3.67
C GLU A 381 32.77 -18.11 2.79
N MET A 382 33.28 -16.89 2.90
CA MET A 382 32.88 -15.79 2.01
C MET A 382 33.19 -16.08 0.54
N ALA A 383 34.29 -16.77 0.23
CA ALA A 383 34.58 -17.21 -1.14
C ALA A 383 33.55 -18.20 -1.67
N LYS A 384 33.04 -19.11 -0.82
CA LYS A 384 31.94 -20.02 -1.19
C LYS A 384 30.63 -19.28 -1.40
N ASP A 385 30.37 -18.26 -0.59
CA ASP A 385 29.20 -17.39 -0.77
C ASP A 385 29.24 -16.71 -2.14
N GLU A 386 30.38 -16.17 -2.57
CA GLU A 386 30.49 -15.56 -3.92
C GLU A 386 30.31 -16.58 -5.04
N ALA A 387 30.83 -17.80 -4.89
CA ALA A 387 30.56 -18.86 -5.86
C ALA A 387 29.05 -19.16 -5.95
N ARG A 388 28.35 -19.22 -4.81
CA ARG A 388 26.89 -19.42 -4.77
C ARG A 388 26.14 -18.24 -5.40
N HIS A 389 26.53 -17.00 -5.11
CA HIS A 389 25.94 -15.81 -5.72
C HIS A 389 26.12 -15.83 -7.24
N GLY A 390 27.34 -16.08 -7.72
CA GLY A 390 27.65 -16.20 -9.14
C GLY A 390 26.81 -17.26 -9.85
N CYS A 391 26.73 -18.47 -9.30
CA CYS A 391 25.88 -19.54 -9.86
C CYS A 391 24.38 -19.17 -9.87
N ALA A 392 23.89 -18.50 -8.83
CA ALA A 392 22.50 -18.04 -8.77
C ALA A 392 22.21 -16.99 -9.84
N PHE A 393 23.08 -15.97 -9.99
CA PHE A 393 22.93 -14.95 -11.01
C PHE A 393 23.05 -15.51 -12.43
N GLU A 394 23.97 -16.45 -12.66
CA GLU A 394 24.11 -17.14 -13.95
C GLU A 394 22.84 -17.95 -14.28
N GLY A 395 22.28 -18.64 -13.28
CA GLY A 395 21.01 -19.36 -13.44
C GLY A 395 19.83 -18.43 -13.78
N LEU A 396 19.76 -17.25 -13.16
CA LEU A 396 18.74 -16.23 -13.48
C LEU A 396 18.93 -15.66 -14.88
N LEU A 397 20.18 -15.37 -15.28
CA LEU A 397 20.50 -14.89 -16.61
C LEU A 397 20.07 -15.91 -17.69
N LYS A 398 20.41 -17.20 -17.49
CA LYS A 398 19.97 -18.33 -18.33
C LYS A 398 18.45 -18.38 -18.44
N ARG A 399 17.77 -18.34 -17.30
CA ARG A 399 16.31 -18.52 -17.21
C ARG A 399 15.53 -17.44 -17.93
N TYR A 400 15.95 -16.18 -17.82
CA TYR A 400 15.16 -15.04 -18.31
C TYR A 400 15.66 -14.48 -19.65
N PHE A 401 16.93 -14.70 -20.02
CA PHE A 401 17.54 -14.11 -21.20
C PHE A 401 18.17 -15.12 -22.18
N GLY A 402 18.14 -16.42 -21.86
CA GLY A 402 18.46 -17.50 -22.82
C GLY A 402 19.95 -17.64 -23.18
N LYS A 403 20.86 -17.18 -22.31
CA LYS A 403 22.33 -17.28 -22.46
C LYS A 403 22.93 -18.32 -21.55
#